data_AF-A0AAU4UWL6-F1
#
_entry.id   AF-A0AAU4UWL6-F1
#
_cell.length_a   1.000
_cell.length_b   1.000
_cell.length_c   1.000
_cell.angle_alpha   90.00
_cell.angle_beta   90.00
_cell.angle_gamma   90.00
#
_symmetry.space_group_name_H-M   'P 1'
#
loop_
_entity.id
_entity.type
_entity.pdbx_description
1 polymer ?
#
loop_
_entity_poly.entity_id
_entity_poly.type
_entity_poly.pdbx_seq_one_letter_code
_entity_poly.pdbx_strand_id
1 'polypeptide(L)'
;MSRLLTAVRRGRVLTVAGAFREPRSLLVREIARRIASNFYDGVAVVAMNPQHGGYGVRELTAELGCVPGMPAPACGTVNTASWLAERDMLLVLDGAEQLGPDALAWLRNLLTVAPGLRILAAGRSPLAFEQERIHRL
;
A
#
# COMPACT_ATOMS: atom_id res chain seq x y z
N MET A 1 19.53 -3.02 -2.56
CA MET A 1 18.55 -2.89 -1.44
C MET A 1 18.55 -1.50 -0.81
N SER A 2 19.69 -0.94 -0.38
CA SER A 2 19.77 0.41 0.25
C SER A 2 19.04 1.52 -0.50
N ARG A 3 19.20 1.60 -1.83
CA ARG A 3 18.52 2.58 -2.70
C ARG A 3 16.99 2.49 -2.65
N LEU A 4 16.42 1.29 -2.51
CA LEU A 4 14.96 1.09 -2.42
C LEU A 4 14.42 1.52 -1.07
N LEU A 5 15.12 1.20 0.01
CA LEU A 5 14.77 1.66 1.36
C LEU A 5 14.78 3.19 1.42
N THR A 6 15.78 3.83 0.81
CA THR A 6 15.82 5.30 0.69
C THR A 6 14.68 5.84 -0.18
N ALA A 7 14.31 5.15 -1.25
CA ALA A 7 13.20 5.56 -2.12
C ALA A 7 11.85 5.53 -1.39
N VAL A 8 11.60 4.52 -0.53
CA VAL A 8 10.41 4.49 0.32
C VAL A 8 10.46 5.60 1.37
N ARG A 9 11.63 5.91 1.94
CA ARG A 9 11.76 6.98 2.94
C ARG A 9 11.56 8.38 2.36
N ARG A 10 12.11 8.64 1.17
CA ARG A 10 12.06 9.95 0.48
C ARG A 10 10.81 10.13 -0.40
N GLY A 11 9.99 9.10 -0.52
CA GLY A 11 8.80 9.08 -1.37
C GLY A 11 7.57 8.67 -0.60
N ARG A 12 6.43 9.02 -1.16
CA ARG A 12 5.14 8.60 -0.62
C ARG A 12 4.59 7.37 -1.31
N VAL A 13 5.06 7.09 -2.52
CA VAL A 13 4.61 5.95 -3.32
C VAL A 13 5.83 5.33 -4.00
N LEU A 14 6.04 4.04 -3.77
CA LEU A 14 6.99 3.21 -4.51
C LEU A 14 6.25 2.01 -5.08
N THR A 15 6.36 1.80 -6.39
CA THR A 15 5.82 0.61 -7.04
C THR A 15 6.95 -0.24 -7.59
N VAL A 16 6.97 -1.50 -7.17
CA VAL A 16 7.77 -2.57 -7.74
C VAL A 16 6.98 -3.18 -8.90
N ALA A 17 7.35 -2.78 -10.11
CA ALA A 17 6.74 -3.25 -11.35
C ALA A 17 7.56 -4.40 -11.96
N GLY A 18 6.91 -5.38 -12.57
CA GLY A 18 7.60 -6.49 -13.24
C GLY A 18 6.62 -7.51 -13.80
N ALA A 19 7.09 -8.46 -14.62
CA ALA A 19 6.20 -9.45 -15.23
C ALA A 19 5.69 -10.50 -14.24
N PHE A 20 6.55 -10.93 -13.31
CA PHE A 20 6.28 -12.05 -12.40
C PHE A 20 5.83 -11.55 -11.02
N ARG A 21 4.79 -12.20 -10.45
CA ARG A 21 4.23 -11.82 -9.15
C ARG A 21 5.19 -12.10 -8.00
N GLU A 22 5.67 -13.33 -7.93
CA GLU A 22 6.41 -13.83 -6.77
C GLU A 22 7.67 -13.02 -6.42
N PRO A 23 8.56 -12.65 -7.36
CA PRO A 23 9.71 -11.80 -7.06
C PRO A 23 9.31 -10.41 -6.52
N ARG A 24 8.25 -9.80 -7.05
CA ARG A 24 7.77 -8.49 -6.57
C ARG A 24 7.21 -8.60 -5.17
N SER A 25 6.39 -9.63 -4.93
CA SER A 25 5.76 -9.93 -3.64
C SER A 25 6.81 -10.18 -2.55
N LEU A 26 7.85 -10.96 -2.85
CA LEU A 26 8.99 -11.18 -1.95
C LEU A 26 9.72 -9.87 -1.66
N LEU A 27 10.00 -9.07 -2.69
CA LEU A 27 10.74 -7.83 -2.53
C LEU A 27 9.98 -6.80 -1.68
N VAL A 28 8.68 -6.59 -1.92
CA VAL A 28 7.91 -5.61 -1.14
C VAL A 28 7.74 -6.04 0.32
N ARG A 29 7.53 -7.33 0.58
CA ARG A 29 7.49 -7.87 1.95
C ARG A 29 8.81 -7.69 2.67
N GLU A 30 9.92 -7.97 2.00
CA GLU A 30 11.25 -7.81 2.57
C GLU A 30 11.60 -6.34 2.83
N ILE A 31 11.21 -5.43 1.93
CA ILE A 31 11.35 -3.98 2.15
C ILE A 31 10.53 -3.56 3.36
N ALA A 32 9.25 -3.93 3.41
CA ALA A 32 8.32 -3.59 4.49
C ALA A 32 8.86 -4.04 5.85
N ARG A 33 9.32 -5.29 5.96
CA ARG A 33 9.93 -5.84 7.19
C ARG A 33 11.14 -5.04 7.64
N ARG A 34 11.98 -4.58 6.71
CA ARG A 34 13.21 -3.82 7.03
C ARG A 34 12.96 -2.38 7.45
N ILE A 35 11.83 -1.79 7.08
CA ILE A 35 11.51 -0.39 7.40
C ILE A 35 10.34 -0.27 8.36
N ALA A 36 9.77 -1.37 8.85
CA ALA A 36 8.61 -1.36 9.74
C ALA A 36 8.84 -0.49 10.98
N SER A 37 10.04 -0.55 11.57
CA SER A 37 10.43 0.27 12.74
C SER A 37 10.49 1.77 12.47
N ASN A 38 10.39 2.21 11.21
CA ASN A 38 10.41 3.64 10.86
C ASN A 38 9.01 4.27 10.86
N PHE A 39 7.96 3.49 11.04
CA PHE A 39 6.57 3.95 11.00
C PHE A 39 5.96 3.79 12.38
N TYR A 40 5.55 4.90 12.99
CA TYR A 40 5.03 4.91 14.35
C TYR A 40 3.76 4.08 14.49
N ASP A 41 2.88 4.16 13.49
CA ASP A 41 1.62 3.42 13.44
C ASP A 41 1.75 2.06 12.72
N GLY A 42 2.99 1.67 12.39
CA GLY A 42 3.30 0.35 11.86
C GLY A 42 3.09 0.15 10.36
N VAL A 43 2.89 -1.11 9.97
CA VAL A 43 2.82 -1.54 8.57
C VAL A 43 1.58 -2.40 8.34
N ALA A 44 0.76 -2.00 7.37
CA ALA A 44 -0.37 -2.79 6.90
C ALA A 44 -0.02 -3.48 5.58
N VAL A 45 -0.20 -4.80 5.51
CA VAL A 45 0.04 -5.58 4.29
C VAL A 45 -1.28 -6.13 3.77
N VAL A 46 -1.68 -5.67 2.58
CA VAL A 46 -2.85 -6.17 1.86
C VAL A 46 -2.37 -7.02 0.70
N ALA A 47 -2.54 -8.34 0.83
CA ALA A 47 -2.18 -9.31 -0.20
C ALA A 47 -3.41 -9.67 -1.03
N MET A 48 -3.54 -9.07 -2.21
CA MET A 48 -4.68 -9.26 -3.09
C MET A 48 -4.59 -10.61 -3.80
N ASN A 49 -5.65 -11.41 -3.67
CA ASN A 49 -5.74 -12.71 -4.31
C ASN A 49 -6.03 -12.53 -5.81
N PRO A 50 -5.22 -13.10 -6.73
CA PRO A 50 -5.45 -12.98 -8.17
C PRO A 50 -6.79 -13.58 -8.66
N GLN A 51 -7.42 -14.46 -7.87
CA GLN A 51 -8.74 -15.02 -8.17
C GLN A 51 -9.87 -14.03 -7.88
N HIS A 52 -9.62 -13.02 -7.06
CA HIS A 52 -10.57 -11.95 -6.73
C HIS A 52 -10.15 -10.69 -7.49
N GLY A 53 -10.59 -10.57 -8.74
CA GLY A 53 -10.35 -9.37 -9.55
C GLY A 53 -11.21 -8.20 -9.11
N GLY A 54 -10.68 -6.98 -9.21
CA GLY A 54 -11.46 -5.76 -8.99
C GLY A 54 -11.63 -5.39 -7.52
N TYR A 55 -10.54 -5.38 -6.75
CA TYR A 55 -10.55 -4.82 -5.40
C TYR A 55 -10.98 -3.35 -5.46
N GLY A 56 -12.17 -3.08 -4.93
CA GLY A 56 -12.71 -1.73 -4.76
C GLY A 56 -12.31 -1.13 -3.41
N VAL A 57 -12.89 0.03 -3.12
CA VAL A 57 -12.67 0.72 -1.84
C VAL A 57 -13.12 -0.15 -0.67
N ARG A 58 -14.29 -0.80 -0.79
CA ARG A 58 -14.86 -1.62 0.28
C ARG A 58 -13.95 -2.79 0.62
N GLU A 59 -13.49 -3.53 -0.39
CA GLU A 59 -12.61 -4.68 -0.22
C GLU A 59 -11.28 -4.26 0.40
N LEU A 60 -10.66 -3.16 -0.07
CA LEU A 60 -9.44 -2.61 0.54
C LEU A 60 -9.65 -2.20 2.00
N THR A 61 -10.75 -1.52 2.31
CA THR A 61 -11.04 -1.08 3.68
C THR A 61 -11.30 -2.26 4.62
N ALA A 62 -11.94 -3.34 4.12
CA ALA A 62 -12.16 -4.56 4.88
C ALA A 62 -10.82 -5.28 5.17
N GLU A 63 -9.95 -5.43 4.17
CA GLU A 63 -8.62 -6.01 4.35
C GLU A 63 -7.79 -5.22 5.37
N LEU A 64 -7.84 -3.87 5.31
CA LEU A 64 -7.19 -3.00 6.28
C LEU A 64 -7.74 -3.16 7.70
N GLY A 65 -9.06 -3.39 7.81
CA GLY A 65 -9.76 -3.70 9.06
C GLY A 65 -9.28 -4.99 9.73
N CYS A 66 -8.82 -5.95 8.94
CA CYS A 66 -8.39 -7.28 9.39
C CYS A 66 -6.88 -7.37 9.68
N VAL A 67 -6.10 -6.31 9.45
CA VAL A 67 -4.64 -6.33 9.69
C VAL A 67 -4.36 -6.46 11.20
N PRO A 68 -3.69 -7.54 11.65
CA PRO A 68 -3.39 -7.73 13.07
C PRO A 68 -2.50 -6.62 13.63
N GLY A 69 -2.81 -6.13 14.83
CA GLY A 69 -2.05 -5.06 15.48
C GLY A 69 -2.38 -3.65 14.98
N MET A 70 -3.29 -3.53 14.01
CA MET A 70 -3.83 -2.27 13.56
C MET A 70 -5.14 -1.99 14.32
N PRO A 71 -5.28 -0.88 15.06
CA PRO A 71 -6.57 -0.46 15.60
C PRO A 71 -7.41 0.14 14.47
N ALA A 72 -7.62 -0.62 13.40
CA ALA A 72 -8.46 -0.20 12.30
C ALA A 72 -9.91 -0.07 12.77
N PRO A 73 -10.70 0.84 12.19
CA PRO A 73 -12.10 0.93 12.53
C PRO A 73 -12.78 -0.41 12.20
N ALA A 74 -13.50 -0.96 13.19
CA ALA A 74 -14.30 -2.17 13.00
C ALA A 74 -15.15 -2.04 11.74
N CYS A 75 -15.16 -3.10 10.94
CA CYS A 75 -15.78 -3.20 9.63
C CYS A 75 -17.01 -2.26 9.45
N GLY A 76 -16.84 -1.19 8.65
CA GLY A 76 -17.95 -0.57 7.92
C GLY A 76 -18.53 0.76 8.41
N THR A 77 -18.01 1.45 9.43
CA THR A 77 -18.73 2.65 9.95
C THR A 77 -17.89 3.90 10.25
N VAL A 78 -16.57 3.85 10.27
CA VAL A 78 -15.74 5.04 10.51
C VAL A 78 -14.87 5.31 9.29
N ASN A 79 -14.86 6.57 8.85
CA ASN A 79 -14.15 7.07 7.69
C ASN A 79 -12.68 6.62 7.72
N THR A 80 -12.34 5.52 7.03
CA THR A 80 -10.99 4.96 6.95
C THR A 80 -9.98 6.02 6.49
N ALA A 81 -10.41 6.98 5.67
CA ALA A 81 -9.57 8.09 5.27
C ALA A 81 -9.22 9.05 6.42
N SER A 82 -10.18 9.41 7.27
CA SER A 82 -9.90 10.20 8.48
C SER A 82 -9.02 9.43 9.46
N TRP A 83 -9.24 8.13 9.60
CA TRP A 83 -8.40 7.29 10.45
C TRP A 83 -6.95 7.21 9.93
N LEU A 84 -6.76 7.09 8.62
CA LEU A 84 -5.43 7.12 7.99
C LEU A 84 -4.79 8.52 8.02
N ALA A 85 -5.59 9.58 8.04
CA ALA A 85 -5.13 10.97 7.94
C ALA A 85 -4.10 11.36 9.02
N GLU A 86 -4.29 10.83 10.23
CA GLU A 86 -3.50 11.20 11.41
C GLU A 86 -2.32 10.24 11.67
N ARG A 87 -2.06 9.27 10.78
CA ARG A 87 -1.11 8.17 11.02
C ARG A 87 0.15 8.25 10.16
N ASP A 88 1.29 7.90 10.76
CA ASP A 88 2.55 7.64 10.08
C ASP A 88 2.74 6.13 9.89
N MET A 89 2.28 5.63 8.74
CA MET A 89 2.23 4.20 8.45
C MET A 89 2.63 3.86 7.02
N LEU A 90 3.03 2.60 6.84
CA LEU A 90 3.29 2.00 5.53
C LEU A 90 2.14 1.09 5.12
N LEU A 91 1.53 1.37 3.98
CA LEU A 91 0.57 0.50 3.31
C LEU A 91 1.26 -0.28 2.20
N VAL A 92 1.32 -1.60 2.33
CA VAL A 92 1.87 -2.51 1.34
C VAL A 92 0.75 -3.15 0.55
N LEU A 93 0.75 -2.96 -0.78
CA LEU A 93 -0.24 -3.49 -1.71
C LEU A 93 0.42 -4.58 -2.57
N ASP A 94 0.23 -5.84 -2.23
CA ASP A 94 0.79 -6.97 -2.98
C ASP A 94 -0.24 -7.56 -3.95
N GLY A 95 0.02 -7.44 -5.25
CA GLY A 95 -0.94 -7.78 -6.31
C GLY A 95 -1.74 -6.57 -6.78
N ALA A 96 -1.10 -5.41 -6.87
CA ALA A 96 -1.73 -4.13 -7.24
C ALA A 96 -2.41 -4.12 -8.62
N GLU A 97 -2.12 -5.09 -9.48
CA GLU A 97 -2.87 -5.32 -10.72
C GLU A 97 -4.36 -5.65 -10.50
N GLN A 98 -4.76 -6.05 -9.29
CA GLN A 98 -6.16 -6.33 -8.95
C GLN A 98 -6.93 -5.09 -8.50
N LEU A 99 -6.28 -3.94 -8.36
CA LEU A 99 -6.91 -2.69 -7.94
C LEU A 99 -7.82 -2.15 -9.04
N GLY A 100 -9.08 -1.91 -8.67
CA GLY A 100 -10.02 -1.20 -9.53
C GLY A 100 -9.73 0.31 -9.62
N PRO A 101 -10.34 1.01 -10.60
CA PRO A 101 -10.17 2.45 -10.77
C PRO A 101 -10.63 3.25 -9.54
N ASP A 102 -11.71 2.83 -8.90
CA ASP A 102 -12.26 3.48 -7.71
C ASP A 102 -11.31 3.37 -6.51
N ALA A 103 -10.68 2.21 -6.35
CA ALA A 103 -9.65 1.98 -5.34
C ALA A 103 -8.42 2.88 -5.57
N LEU A 104 -7.97 3.02 -6.83
CA LEU A 104 -6.87 3.91 -7.18
C LEU A 104 -7.20 5.38 -6.90
N ALA A 105 -8.43 5.82 -7.21
CA ALA A 105 -8.89 7.17 -6.92
C ALA A 105 -8.93 7.43 -5.41
N TRP A 106 -9.44 6.47 -4.64
CA TRP A 106 -9.46 6.54 -3.18
C TRP A 106 -8.05 6.59 -2.58
N LEU A 107 -7.12 5.73 -3.03
CA LEU A 107 -5.72 5.75 -2.59
C LEU A 107 -5.03 7.08 -2.92
N ARG A 108 -5.32 7.69 -4.08
CA ARG A 108 -4.81 9.03 -4.41
C ARG A 108 -5.34 10.09 -3.44
N ASN A 109 -6.63 10.05 -3.12
CA ASN A 109 -7.21 10.96 -2.14
C ASN A 109 -6.64 10.72 -0.72
N LEU A 110 -6.36 9.47 -0.35
CA LEU A 110 -5.69 9.20 0.92
C LEU A 110 -4.32 9.85 1.00
N LEU A 111 -3.56 9.84 -0.09
CA LEU A 111 -2.27 10.52 -0.12
C LEU A 111 -2.41 12.04 0.06
N THR A 112 -3.53 12.67 -0.28
CA THR A 112 -3.70 14.12 -0.04
C THR A 112 -4.04 14.41 1.42
N VAL A 113 -4.89 13.60 2.05
CA VAL A 113 -5.37 13.82 3.43
C VAL A 113 -4.47 13.25 4.52
N ALA A 114 -3.65 12.25 4.20
CA ALA A 114 -2.81 11.53 5.16
C ALA A 114 -1.32 11.75 4.91
N PRO A 115 -0.70 12.87 5.32
CA PRO A 115 0.70 13.17 4.97
C PRO A 115 1.73 12.13 5.46
N GLY A 116 1.43 11.43 6.57
CA GLY A 116 2.25 10.34 7.11
C GLY A 116 2.12 9.01 6.36
N LEU A 117 1.07 8.84 5.54
CA LEU A 117 0.84 7.60 4.80
C LEU A 117 1.84 7.45 3.65
N ARG A 118 2.49 6.28 3.59
CA ARG A 118 3.32 5.84 2.47
C ARG A 118 2.78 4.55 1.88
N ILE A 119 2.90 4.40 0.56
CA ILE A 119 2.41 3.24 -0.19
C ILE A 119 3.60 2.52 -0.83
N LEU A 120 3.67 1.21 -0.63
CA LEU A 120 4.58 0.30 -1.31
C LEU A 120 3.77 -0.74 -2.08
N ALA A 121 3.76 -0.66 -3.40
CA ALA A 121 2.97 -1.56 -4.24
C ALA A 121 3.86 -2.58 -4.98
N ALA A 122 3.36 -3.79 -5.16
CA ALA A 122 3.89 -4.80 -6.10
C ALA A 122 2.84 -5.05 -7.18
N GLY A 123 3.15 -4.73 -8.43
CA GLY A 123 2.20 -4.77 -9.53
C GLY A 123 2.81 -5.11 -10.88
N ARG A 124 1.97 -5.46 -11.88
CA ARG A 124 2.45 -5.66 -13.27
C ARG A 124 2.91 -4.36 -13.93
N SER A 125 2.24 -3.27 -13.56
CA SER A 125 2.47 -1.93 -14.07
C SER A 125 2.52 -0.92 -12.92
N PRO A 126 3.06 0.29 -13.14
CA PRO A 126 2.94 1.40 -12.20
C PRO A 126 1.47 1.77 -11.91
N LEU A 127 1.22 2.39 -10.76
CA LEU A 127 -0.08 2.94 -10.36
C LEU A 127 -0.44 4.25 -11.06
N ALA A 128 0.54 4.89 -11.71
CA ALA A 128 0.46 6.19 -12.38
C ALA A 128 0.08 7.33 -11.42
N PHE A 129 0.76 7.44 -10.28
CA PHE A 129 0.59 8.58 -9.36
C PHE A 129 1.68 9.63 -9.59
N GLU A 130 1.35 10.92 -9.44
CA GLU A 130 2.22 12.07 -9.75
C GLU A 130 3.63 12.02 -9.12
N GLN A 131 3.76 11.48 -7.90
CA GLN A 131 5.03 11.38 -7.16
C GLN A 131 5.46 9.92 -6.95
N GLU A 132 4.97 9.03 -7.83
CA GLU A 132 5.30 7.62 -7.82
C GLU A 132 6.76 7.39 -8.22
N ARG A 133 7.49 6.66 -7.37
CA ARG A 133 8.76 6.07 -7.76
C ARG A 133 8.50 4.67 -8.29
N ILE A 134 9.17 4.32 -9.38
CA ILE A 134 9.01 3.02 -10.02
C ILE A 134 10.34 2.26 -9.94
N HIS A 135 10.28 1.03 -9.44
CA HIS A 135 11.37 0.08 -9.51
C HIS A 135 10.94 -1.09 -10.41
N ARG A 136 11.68 -1.32 -11.50
CA ARG A 136 11.41 -2.43 -12.41
C ARG A 136 12.27 -3.63 -12.05
N LEU A 137 11.63 -4.80 -12.00
CA LEU A 137 12.26 -6.12 -11.93
C LEU A 137 12.38 -6.75 -13.31
#